data_AF-A0A0C2W4S6-F1
#
_entry.id   AF-A0A0C2W4S6-F1
#
_cell.length_a   1.000
_cell.length_b   1.000
_cell.length_c   1.000
_cell.angle_alpha   90.00
_cell.angle_beta   90.00
_cell.angle_gamma   90.00
#
_symmetry.space_group_name_H-M   'P 1'
#
loop_
_entity.id
_entity.type
_entity.pdbx_description
1 polymer ?
#
loop_
_entity_poly.entity_id
_entity_poly.type
_entity_poly.pdbx_seq_one_letter_code
_entity_poly.pdbx_strand_id
1 'polypeptide(L)'
;MKKLSLISALMFLLVGLSGCQQNNQVDYETEAEVIDGDFIYRLSTEKAAYGNDEPVTIYAELEYTDDQEEIEITHAASPFSFPMVEKTRNYEIEYFMHEPLVFTTLTRGEPLREEYSGGQITYNYNDEEEYKAFLEQFTDQKFPEGHYVVTGIADFNVPDNEGPGEDIEYNIRAEIEFSVHDRN
;
A
#
# COMPACT_ATOMS: atom_id res chain seq x y z
N MET A 1 32.47 41.24 -65.06
CA MET A 1 33.33 40.14 -65.56
C MET A 1 34.38 39.80 -64.52
N LYS A 2 34.61 38.48 -64.30
CA LYS A 2 35.60 37.82 -63.43
C LYS A 2 35.16 37.66 -61.96
N LYS A 3 35.30 36.50 -61.31
CA LYS A 3 35.57 35.09 -61.64
C LYS A 3 35.31 34.31 -60.34
N LEU A 4 34.88 33.05 -60.45
CA LEU A 4 34.84 32.03 -59.40
C LEU A 4 36.16 31.90 -58.62
N SER A 5 36.08 31.49 -57.34
CA SER A 5 36.81 30.35 -56.71
C SER A 5 36.54 30.32 -55.20
N LEU A 6 35.92 29.28 -54.65
CA LEU A 6 36.48 28.00 -54.14
C LEU A 6 36.70 27.99 -52.61
N ILE A 7 35.86 27.20 -51.93
CA ILE A 7 36.16 26.24 -50.83
C ILE A 7 36.84 26.74 -49.55
N SER A 8 36.13 26.63 -48.41
CA SER A 8 36.69 25.96 -47.22
C SER A 8 35.58 25.41 -46.34
N ALA A 9 35.67 24.11 -46.09
CA ALA A 9 34.82 23.33 -45.21
C ALA A 9 35.13 23.60 -43.73
N LEU A 10 34.10 23.65 -42.89
CA LEU A 10 34.12 23.27 -41.46
C LEU A 10 32.65 23.28 -40.97
N MET A 11 31.91 22.18 -41.06
CA MET A 11 31.79 21.16 -40.02
C MET A 11 31.65 21.76 -38.60
N PHE A 12 30.42 22.09 -38.20
CA PHE A 12 29.95 21.85 -36.84
C PHE A 12 28.47 21.49 -36.92
N LEU A 13 28.23 20.20 -37.14
CA LEU A 13 26.97 19.53 -36.86
C LEU A 13 26.83 19.55 -35.33
N LEU A 14 26.16 20.56 -34.77
CA LEU A 14 25.72 20.53 -33.38
C LEU A 14 24.53 19.57 -33.32
N VAL A 15 24.84 18.28 -33.24
CA VAL A 15 23.93 17.25 -32.76
C VAL A 15 23.64 17.63 -31.31
N GLY A 16 22.51 18.33 -31.11
CA GLY A 16 21.89 18.40 -29.80
C GLY A 16 21.53 16.98 -29.42
N LEU A 17 22.40 16.34 -28.62
CA LEU A 17 22.05 15.17 -27.86
C LEU A 17 20.94 15.60 -26.89
N SER A 18 19.70 15.49 -27.34
CA SER A 18 18.56 15.32 -26.46
C SER A 18 18.79 14.00 -25.72
N GLY A 19 19.57 14.08 -24.65
CA GLY A 19 19.54 13.09 -23.58
C GLY A 19 18.17 13.22 -22.92
N CYS A 20 17.16 12.59 -23.50
CA CYS A 20 16.03 12.16 -22.71
C CYS A 20 16.61 11.16 -21.69
N GLN A 21 16.94 11.64 -20.49
CA GLN A 21 16.93 10.77 -19.32
C GLN A 21 15.51 10.21 -19.29
N GLN A 22 15.35 8.95 -19.71
CA GLN A 22 14.18 8.17 -19.35
C GLN A 22 14.22 8.09 -17.83
N ASN A 23 13.42 8.94 -17.19
CA ASN A 23 13.05 8.77 -15.81
C ASN A 23 12.26 7.46 -15.79
N ASN A 24 12.91 6.35 -15.45
CA ASN A 24 12.24 5.10 -15.16
C ASN A 24 11.49 5.28 -13.84
N GLN A 25 10.41 6.06 -13.85
CA GLN A 25 9.43 6.01 -12.78
C GLN A 25 8.74 4.66 -12.91
N VAL A 26 8.96 3.81 -11.92
CA VAL A 26 8.13 2.61 -11.74
C VAL A 26 6.76 3.11 -11.32
N ASP A 27 5.75 2.78 -12.12
CA ASP A 27 4.36 3.19 -11.91
C ASP A 27 3.66 2.07 -11.12
N TYR A 28 3.77 2.16 -9.79
CA TYR A 28 3.08 1.24 -8.88
C TYR A 28 1.67 1.73 -8.61
N GLU A 29 0.73 0.79 -8.44
CA GLU A 29 -0.63 1.11 -7.98
C GLU A 29 -0.58 1.49 -6.50
N THR A 30 -0.58 2.77 -6.20
CA THR A 30 -0.48 3.29 -4.82
C THR A 30 -1.83 3.47 -4.14
N GLU A 31 -2.92 3.28 -4.87
CA GLU A 31 -4.29 3.43 -4.41
C GLU A 31 -5.13 2.31 -5.03
N ALA A 32 -6.00 1.71 -4.23
CA ALA A 32 -6.97 0.72 -4.68
C ALA A 32 -8.31 0.95 -3.98
N GLU A 33 -9.40 0.74 -4.71
CA GLU A 33 -10.78 0.87 -4.23
C GLU A 33 -11.58 -0.38 -4.61
N VAL A 34 -12.33 -0.92 -3.66
CA VAL A 34 -13.22 -2.06 -3.86
C VAL A 34 -14.58 -1.74 -3.26
N ILE A 35 -15.63 -1.99 -4.03
CA ILE A 35 -17.02 -1.84 -3.60
C ILE A 35 -17.60 -3.24 -3.38
N ASP A 36 -18.11 -3.50 -2.18
CA ASP A 36 -18.80 -4.76 -1.84
C ASP A 36 -20.05 -4.47 -0.99
N GLY A 37 -21.22 -4.81 -1.54
CA GLY A 37 -22.50 -4.43 -0.97
C GLY A 37 -22.62 -2.92 -0.77
N ASP A 38 -22.89 -2.52 0.47
CA ASP A 38 -23.05 -1.13 0.88
C ASP A 38 -21.76 -0.52 1.45
N PHE A 39 -20.61 -1.12 1.15
CA PHE A 39 -19.32 -0.70 1.65
C PHE A 39 -18.34 -0.37 0.52
N ILE A 40 -17.59 0.71 0.72
CA ILE A 40 -16.42 1.05 -0.10
C ILE A 40 -15.18 0.91 0.76
N TYR A 41 -14.28 0.01 0.36
CA TYR A 41 -12.98 -0.17 0.96
C TYR A 41 -11.91 0.51 0.10
N ARG A 42 -11.04 1.31 0.73
CA ARG A 42 -9.90 1.94 0.07
C ARG A 42 -8.62 1.61 0.79
N LEU A 43 -7.58 1.31 0.02
CA LEU A 43 -6.23 1.08 0.50
C LEU A 43 -5.30 2.02 -0.26
N SER A 44 -4.38 2.67 0.45
CA SER A 44 -3.46 3.59 -0.21
C SER A 44 -2.14 3.78 0.53
N THR A 45 -1.15 4.22 -0.23
CA THR A 45 0.15 4.68 0.22
C THR A 45 0.46 6.01 -0.45
N GLU A 46 1.14 6.92 0.24
CA GLU A 46 1.35 8.29 -0.28
C GLU A 46 2.22 8.35 -1.54
N LYS A 47 3.11 7.37 -1.76
CA LYS A 47 4.11 7.38 -2.84
C LYS A 47 4.36 5.99 -3.38
N ALA A 48 4.68 5.92 -4.67
CA ALA A 48 5.14 4.70 -5.31
C ALA A 48 6.57 4.31 -4.87
N ALA A 49 7.38 5.29 -4.49
CA ALA A 49 8.77 5.07 -4.10
C ALA A 49 9.18 5.99 -2.93
N TYR A 50 9.86 5.39 -1.96
CA TYR A 50 10.36 6.02 -0.74
C TYR A 50 11.89 5.92 -0.67
N GLY A 51 12.53 6.94 -0.10
CA GLY A 51 13.94 6.85 0.27
C GLY A 51 14.14 6.02 1.53
N ASN A 52 15.35 5.49 1.71
CA ASN A 52 15.73 4.85 2.97
C ASN A 52 15.60 5.87 4.13
N ASP A 53 15.06 5.43 5.27
CA ASP A 53 14.61 6.23 6.42
C ASP A 53 13.45 7.22 6.17
N GLU A 54 12.84 7.24 4.98
CA GLU A 54 11.61 7.99 4.76
C GLU A 54 10.43 7.24 5.39
N PRO A 55 9.56 7.90 6.18
CA PRO A 55 8.37 7.26 6.71
C PRO A 55 7.46 6.78 5.58
N VAL A 56 7.10 5.50 5.64
CA VAL A 56 6.11 4.92 4.73
C VAL A 56 4.75 5.02 5.39
N THR A 57 3.85 5.77 4.77
CA THR A 57 2.47 5.95 5.25
C THR A 57 1.54 5.13 4.39
N ILE A 58 0.91 4.13 5.01
CA ILE A 58 -0.12 3.27 4.42
C ILE A 58 -1.39 3.46 5.26
N TYR A 59 -2.53 3.64 4.62
CA TYR A 59 -3.80 3.74 5.33
C TYR A 59 -4.92 3.03 4.59
N ALA A 60 -5.88 2.56 5.39
CA ALA A 60 -7.10 1.93 4.93
C ALA A 60 -8.31 2.79 5.34
N GLU A 61 -9.33 2.79 4.49
CA GLU A 61 -10.61 3.44 4.74
C GLU A 61 -11.76 2.48 4.46
N LEU A 62 -12.78 2.50 5.33
CA LEU A 62 -14.05 1.79 5.14
C LEU A 62 -15.19 2.81 5.24
N GLU A 63 -15.96 2.93 4.17
CA GLU A 63 -17.10 3.84 4.07
C GLU A 63 -18.39 3.05 3.88
N TYR A 64 -19.41 3.37 4.67
CA TYR A 64 -20.77 2.84 4.52
C TYR A 64 -21.63 3.76 3.65
N THR A 65 -22.38 3.19 2.71
CA THR A 65 -23.05 3.94 1.64
C THR A 65 -24.55 3.65 1.44
N ASP A 66 -25.18 2.82 2.27
CA ASP A 66 -26.61 2.51 2.16
C ASP A 66 -27.51 3.72 2.53
N ASP A 67 -28.83 3.55 2.49
CA ASP A 67 -29.82 4.57 2.81
C ASP A 67 -29.94 4.87 4.32
N GLN A 68 -29.58 3.94 5.21
CA GLN A 68 -29.59 4.18 6.65
C GLN A 68 -28.49 5.17 7.07
N GLU A 69 -28.73 5.94 8.13
CA GLU A 69 -27.77 6.96 8.59
C GLU A 69 -26.51 6.35 9.20
N GLU A 70 -26.67 5.23 9.90
CA GLU A 70 -25.61 4.55 10.63
C GLU A 70 -25.80 3.03 10.52
N ILE A 71 -24.68 2.31 10.62
CA ILE A 71 -24.66 0.84 10.77
C ILE A 71 -23.65 0.46 11.84
N GLU A 72 -23.98 -0.56 12.65
CA GLU A 72 -23.02 -1.15 13.58
C GLU A 72 -22.33 -2.34 12.92
N ILE A 73 -21.00 -2.40 13.03
CA ILE A 73 -20.19 -3.55 12.64
C ILE A 73 -19.50 -4.14 13.86
N THR A 74 -19.16 -5.42 13.78
CA THR A 74 -18.29 -6.09 14.75
C THR A 74 -17.02 -6.59 14.09
N HIS A 75 -15.89 -6.48 14.78
CA HIS A 75 -14.58 -6.87 14.27
C HIS A 75 -13.63 -7.24 15.42
N ALA A 76 -12.39 -7.55 15.08
CA ALA A 76 -11.30 -7.81 16.02
C ALA A 76 -10.86 -6.51 16.74
N ALA A 77 -9.56 -6.30 17.00
CA ALA A 77 -9.10 -5.03 17.57
C ALA A 77 -9.25 -3.84 16.59
N SER A 78 -9.23 -4.12 15.29
CA SER A 78 -9.47 -3.22 14.17
C SER A 78 -10.15 -4.03 13.07
N PRO A 79 -10.98 -3.42 12.20
CA PRO A 79 -11.47 -4.10 11.01
C PRO A 79 -10.37 -4.23 9.95
N PHE A 80 -9.22 -3.59 10.12
CA PHE A 80 -8.17 -3.53 9.11
C PHE A 80 -6.95 -4.38 9.46
N SER A 81 -6.46 -5.11 8.47
CA SER A 81 -5.14 -5.73 8.51
C SER A 81 -4.31 -5.40 7.27
N PHE A 82 -2.99 -5.41 7.45
CA PHE A 82 -2.02 -5.01 6.42
C PHE A 82 -0.92 -6.07 6.24
N PRO A 83 -1.24 -7.34 5.92
CA PRO A 83 -0.22 -8.31 5.53
C PRO A 83 0.51 -7.85 4.27
N MET A 84 1.80 -8.18 4.17
CA MET A 84 2.64 -7.72 3.07
C MET A 84 3.57 -8.82 2.56
N VAL A 85 4.02 -8.66 1.32
CA VAL A 85 5.12 -9.45 0.76
C VAL A 85 6.20 -8.51 0.25
N GLU A 86 7.43 -8.70 0.72
CA GLU A 86 8.62 -8.08 0.13
C GLU A 86 9.09 -8.93 -1.05
N LYS A 87 8.87 -8.46 -2.27
CA LYS A 87 9.06 -9.21 -3.51
C LYS A 87 10.52 -9.40 -3.93
N THR A 88 11.46 -8.58 -3.46
CA THR A 88 12.89 -8.72 -3.82
C THR A 88 13.47 -10.01 -3.27
N ARG A 89 13.12 -10.35 -2.02
CA ARG A 89 13.57 -11.57 -1.33
C ARG A 89 12.47 -12.63 -1.21
N ASN A 90 11.24 -12.26 -1.60
CA ASN A 90 10.04 -13.08 -1.44
C ASN A 90 9.79 -13.44 0.04
N TYR A 91 9.87 -12.42 0.90
CA TYR A 91 9.60 -12.54 2.34
C TYR A 91 8.17 -12.12 2.64
N GLU A 92 7.44 -13.01 3.31
CA GLU A 92 6.12 -12.71 3.85
C GLU A 92 6.27 -11.91 5.13
N ILE A 93 5.39 -10.93 5.32
CA ILE A 93 5.34 -10.09 6.50
C ILE A 93 3.90 -10.23 7.02
N GLU A 94 3.75 -11.14 7.96
CA GLU A 94 2.46 -11.43 8.58
C GLU A 94 1.99 -10.24 9.42
N TYR A 95 0.67 -10.05 9.47
CA TYR A 95 0.05 -9.00 10.26
C TYR A 95 -0.69 -9.63 11.45
N PHE A 96 -0.10 -9.50 12.64
CA PHE A 96 -0.71 -9.99 13.86
C PHE A 96 -1.48 -8.89 14.58
N MET A 97 -2.72 -9.21 14.90
CA MET A 97 -3.62 -8.34 15.63
C MET A 97 -4.26 -9.11 16.80
N HIS A 98 -4.58 -8.41 17.87
CA HIS A 98 -5.39 -8.99 18.93
C HIS A 98 -6.84 -9.16 18.45
N GLU A 99 -7.51 -10.22 18.90
CA GLU A 99 -8.87 -10.55 18.45
C GLU A 99 -9.94 -10.40 19.58
N PRO A 100 -10.06 -9.25 20.27
CA PRO A 100 -11.26 -8.98 21.05
C PRO A 100 -12.44 -8.72 20.09
N LEU A 101 -13.65 -9.05 20.51
CA LEU A 101 -14.85 -8.63 19.79
C LEU A 101 -15.12 -7.14 20.08
N VAL A 102 -14.95 -6.28 19.08
CA VAL A 102 -15.17 -4.83 19.17
C VAL A 102 -16.37 -4.45 18.30
N PHE A 103 -17.14 -3.46 18.76
CA PHE A 103 -18.28 -2.89 18.05
C PHE A 103 -17.90 -1.51 17.56
N THR A 104 -18.29 -1.14 16.34
CA THR A 104 -18.02 0.17 15.75
C THR A 104 -19.23 0.63 14.94
N THR A 105 -19.71 1.84 15.21
CA THR A 105 -20.74 2.49 14.40
C THR A 105 -20.09 3.23 13.25
N LEU A 106 -20.47 2.90 12.03
CA LEU A 106 -20.11 3.65 10.82
C LEU A 106 -21.24 4.62 10.49
N THR A 107 -20.89 5.89 10.28
CA THR A 107 -21.82 6.91 9.80
C THR A 107 -21.77 6.96 8.28
N ARG A 108 -22.93 7.01 7.62
CA ARG A 108 -23.00 7.06 6.16
C ARG A 108 -22.20 8.22 5.59
N GLY A 109 -21.33 7.90 4.61
CA GLY A 109 -20.50 8.88 3.92
C GLY A 109 -19.33 9.44 4.75
N GLU A 110 -19.10 8.93 5.96
CA GLU A 110 -17.93 9.25 6.78
C GLU A 110 -17.02 8.02 6.85
N PRO A 111 -15.84 8.04 6.20
CA PRO A 111 -14.96 6.88 6.20
C PRO A 111 -14.32 6.67 7.59
N LEU A 112 -14.40 5.43 8.10
CA LEU A 112 -13.51 4.97 9.16
C LEU A 112 -12.11 4.81 8.56
N ARG A 113 -11.11 5.51 9.10
CA ARG A 113 -9.74 5.49 8.59
C ARG A 113 -8.75 5.05 9.66
N GLU A 114 -7.85 4.15 9.29
CA GLU A 114 -6.70 3.77 10.12
C GLU A 114 -5.41 3.75 9.32
N GLU A 115 -4.33 4.20 9.96
CA GLU A 115 -2.97 4.13 9.44
C GLU A 115 -2.28 2.86 9.93
N TYR A 116 -1.50 2.23 9.06
CA TYR A 116 -0.61 1.15 9.43
C TYR A 116 0.37 1.64 10.50
N SER A 117 0.27 1.08 11.70
CA SER A 117 1.08 1.52 12.84
C SER A 117 2.25 0.59 13.17
N GLY A 118 2.45 -0.47 12.37
CA GLY A 118 3.38 -1.56 12.66
C GLY A 118 2.63 -2.76 13.26
N GLY A 119 2.61 -3.89 12.54
CA GLY A 119 2.11 -5.15 13.08
C GLY A 119 3.03 -5.70 14.17
N GLN A 120 2.54 -6.61 15.02
CA GLN A 120 3.44 -7.40 15.86
C GLN A 120 4.27 -8.31 14.95
N ILE A 121 5.54 -7.97 14.76
CA ILE A 121 6.47 -8.78 13.98
C ILE A 121 6.73 -10.07 14.75
N THR A 122 6.43 -11.22 14.14
CA THR A 122 6.75 -12.53 14.72
C THR A 122 7.45 -13.41 13.70
N TYR A 123 8.23 -14.37 14.20
CA TYR A 123 8.89 -15.39 13.40
C TYR A 123 9.01 -16.68 14.21
N ASN A 124 9.10 -17.82 13.54
CA ASN A 124 9.30 -19.11 14.17
C ASN A 124 10.78 -19.30 14.55
N TYR A 125 11.02 -20.12 15.57
CA TYR A 125 12.39 -20.45 16.00
C TYR A 125 13.24 -21.07 14.87
N ASN A 126 12.61 -21.82 13.97
CA ASN A 126 13.29 -22.53 12.87
C ASN A 126 13.44 -21.68 11.60
N ASP A 127 12.94 -20.44 11.57
CA ASP A 127 13.10 -19.59 10.40
C ASP A 127 14.56 -19.23 10.17
N GLU A 128 14.91 -18.92 8.92
CA GLU A 128 16.28 -18.56 8.55
C GLU A 128 16.71 -17.27 9.26
N GLU A 129 17.96 -17.23 9.73
CA GLU A 129 18.48 -16.08 10.47
C GLU A 129 18.45 -14.77 9.65
N GLU A 130 18.60 -14.87 8.32
CA GLU A 130 18.50 -13.71 7.42
C GLU A 130 17.07 -13.14 7.36
N TYR A 131 16.05 -14.01 7.40
CA TYR A 131 14.65 -13.60 7.44
C TYR A 131 14.30 -12.94 8.79
N LYS A 132 14.76 -13.54 9.91
CA LYS A 132 14.59 -12.94 11.25
C LYS A 132 15.23 -11.56 11.33
N ALA A 133 16.48 -11.43 10.85
CA ALA A 133 17.19 -10.15 10.82
C ALA A 133 16.54 -9.13 9.89
N PHE A 134 15.88 -9.57 8.81
CA PHE A 134 15.06 -8.71 7.96
C PHE A 134 13.83 -8.20 8.70
N LEU A 135 13.06 -9.10 9.32
CA LEU A 135 11.85 -8.74 10.06
C LEU A 135 12.14 -7.80 11.24
N GLU A 136 13.26 -7.98 11.95
CA GLU A 136 13.69 -7.09 13.04
C GLU A 136 13.92 -5.63 12.60
N GLN A 137 14.13 -5.39 11.30
CA GLN A 137 14.27 -4.03 10.76
C GLN A 137 12.95 -3.28 10.62
N PHE A 138 11.79 -3.96 10.68
CA PHE A 138 10.46 -3.33 10.65
C PHE A 138 10.08 -2.59 11.94
N THR A 139 11.03 -2.45 12.87
CA THR A 139 10.85 -1.68 14.10
C THR A 139 10.68 -0.19 13.79
N ASP A 140 9.77 0.47 14.52
CA ASP A 140 9.44 1.90 14.36
C ASP A 140 8.98 2.31 12.94
N GLN A 141 8.22 1.44 12.24
CA GLN A 141 7.69 1.68 10.89
C GLN A 141 8.76 1.94 9.82
N LYS A 142 9.98 1.45 10.05
CA LYS A 142 11.05 1.52 9.07
C LYS A 142 10.96 0.33 8.13
N PHE A 143 10.80 0.60 6.85
CA PHE A 143 10.79 -0.43 5.84
C PHE A 143 12.21 -0.61 5.29
N PRO A 144 12.76 -1.84 5.30
CA PRO A 144 14.02 -2.14 4.61
C PRO A 144 13.96 -1.82 3.12
N GLU A 145 15.11 -1.76 2.46
CA GLU A 145 15.15 -1.67 1.00
C GLU A 145 14.45 -2.89 0.37
N GLY A 146 13.50 -2.62 -0.54
CA GLY A 146 12.72 -3.67 -1.17
C GLY A 146 11.57 -3.15 -2.02
N HIS A 147 10.86 -4.08 -2.63
CA HIS A 147 9.59 -3.86 -3.32
C HIS A 147 8.51 -4.56 -2.52
N TYR A 148 7.50 -3.81 -2.11
CA TYR A 148 6.45 -4.24 -1.22
C TYR A 148 5.12 -4.31 -1.95
N VAL A 149 4.40 -5.38 -1.70
CA VAL A 149 2.99 -5.53 -2.05
C VAL A 149 2.22 -5.66 -0.74
N VAL A 150 1.27 -4.75 -0.51
CA VAL A 150 0.41 -4.73 0.67
C VAL A 150 -0.95 -5.25 0.27
N THR A 151 -1.42 -6.31 0.91
CA THR A 151 -2.79 -6.80 0.76
C THR A 151 -3.61 -6.27 1.93
N GLY A 152 -4.22 -5.11 1.78
CA GLY A 152 -5.14 -4.57 2.78
C GLY A 152 -6.42 -5.38 2.85
N ILE A 153 -6.86 -5.72 4.06
CA ILE A 153 -8.08 -6.49 4.31
C ILE A 153 -8.97 -5.70 5.26
N ALA A 154 -10.24 -5.52 4.89
CA ALA A 154 -11.31 -5.15 5.81
C ALA A 154 -12.11 -6.41 6.18
N ASP A 155 -12.08 -6.77 7.47
CA ASP A 155 -12.68 -7.99 8.02
C ASP A 155 -13.61 -7.65 9.18
N PHE A 156 -14.92 -7.82 8.96
CA PHE A 156 -15.95 -7.42 9.92
C PHE A 156 -17.26 -8.16 9.66
N ASN A 157 -18.16 -8.12 10.65
CA ASN A 157 -19.51 -8.65 10.52
C ASN A 157 -20.56 -7.56 10.73
N VAL A 158 -21.67 -7.65 10.02
CA VAL A 158 -22.87 -6.84 10.26
C VAL A 158 -23.89 -7.69 11.03
N PRO A 159 -24.27 -7.31 12.27
CA PRO A 159 -25.26 -8.06 13.04
C PRO A 159 -26.62 -8.09 12.35
N ASP A 160 -27.27 -9.26 12.31
CA ASP A 160 -28.66 -9.34 11.86
C ASP A 160 -29.61 -8.76 12.92
N ASN A 161 -30.17 -7.58 12.62
CA ASN A 161 -31.10 -6.89 13.50
C ASN A 161 -32.57 -7.36 13.35
N GLU A 162 -32.88 -8.26 12.40
CA GLU A 162 -34.26 -8.68 12.09
C GLU A 162 -34.68 -10.04 12.71
N GLY A 163 -33.78 -10.78 13.38
CA GLY A 163 -34.13 -12.04 14.04
C GLY A 163 -32.93 -12.88 14.52
N PRO A 164 -33.10 -14.17 14.83
CA PRO A 164 -32.00 -15.08 15.13
C PRO A 164 -31.26 -15.50 13.85
N GLY A 165 -30.96 -14.56 12.96
CA GLY A 165 -30.15 -14.80 11.78
C GLY A 165 -28.66 -14.84 12.12
N GLU A 166 -27.88 -15.33 11.15
CA GLU A 166 -26.42 -15.30 11.23
C GLU A 166 -25.95 -13.92 10.78
N ASP A 167 -24.92 -13.38 11.46
CA ASP A 167 -24.29 -12.13 11.06
C ASP A 167 -23.76 -12.22 9.62
N ILE A 168 -23.80 -11.11 8.89
CA ILE A 168 -23.25 -11.07 7.53
C ILE A 168 -21.76 -10.77 7.63
N GLU A 169 -20.94 -11.75 7.27
CA GLU A 169 -19.48 -11.62 7.24
C GLU A 169 -19.02 -10.90 5.96
N TYR A 170 -18.15 -9.91 6.13
CA TYR A 170 -17.48 -9.17 5.07
C TYR A 170 -15.98 -9.36 5.17
N ASN A 171 -15.37 -9.70 4.03
CA ASN A 171 -13.93 -9.87 3.93
C ASN A 171 -13.43 -9.25 2.61
N ILE A 172 -13.27 -7.94 2.61
CA ILE A 172 -12.96 -7.13 1.43
C ILE A 172 -11.44 -6.98 1.34
N ARG A 173 -10.86 -7.20 0.15
CA ARG A 173 -9.41 -7.14 -0.06
C ARG A 173 -9.05 -6.16 -1.19
N ALA A 174 -8.02 -5.36 -0.96
CA ALA A 174 -7.40 -4.51 -1.97
C ALA A 174 -5.87 -4.65 -1.92
N GLU A 175 -5.19 -4.34 -3.01
CA GLU A 175 -3.74 -4.46 -3.12
C GLU A 175 -3.13 -3.14 -3.59
N ILE A 176 -2.03 -2.73 -2.95
CA ILE A 176 -1.20 -1.61 -3.40
C ILE A 176 0.26 -2.04 -3.42
N GLU A 177 1.07 -1.32 -4.18
CA GLU A 177 2.50 -1.57 -4.29
C GLU A 177 3.33 -0.30 -4.03
N PHE A 178 4.52 -0.48 -3.45
CA PHE A 178 5.52 0.58 -3.33
C PHE A 178 6.93 0.00 -3.23
N SER A 179 7.94 0.84 -3.42
CA SER A 179 9.34 0.47 -3.20
C SER A 179 10.05 1.39 -2.21
N VAL A 180 11.10 0.85 -1.58
CA VAL A 180 12.04 1.60 -0.74
C VAL A 180 13.43 1.45 -1.34
N HIS A 181 14.14 2.56 -1.49
CA HIS A 181 15.47 2.60 -2.11
C HIS A 181 16.48 3.38 -1.28
N ASP A 182 17.74 2.96 -1.31
CA ASP A 182 18.84 3.77 -0.78
C ASP A 182 18.90 5.13 -1.47
N ARG A 183 19.04 6.20 -0.66
CA ARG A 183 19.26 7.55 -1.20
C ARG A 183 20.68 7.61 -1.76
N ASN A 184 20.81 7.54 -3.09
CA ASN A 184 22.07 7.80 -3.81
C ASN A 184 22.58 9.23 -3.57
#